data_AF-A0A948ZCB6-F1
#
_entry.id   AF-A0A948ZCB6-F1
#
_cell.length_a   1.000
_cell.length_b   1.000
_cell.length_c   1.000
_cell.angle_alpha   90.00
_cell.angle_beta   90.00
_cell.angle_gamma   90.00
#
_symmetry.space_group_name_H-M   'P 1'
#
loop_
_entity.id
_entity.type
_entity.pdbx_description
1 polymer ?
#
loop_
_entity_poly.entity_id
_entity_poly.type
_entity_poly.pdbx_seq_one_letter_code
_entity_poly.pdbx_strand_id
1 'polypeptide(L)'
;MADFTKRRPGAPPGFFAVEAAGLAWLSVPGGAPVAEVLDVTEESITLSSVATVRPSAAAARAFGQQLARTHDAGAAAFGIGPDGWDGDGFIGNAPLSLRPHRSWGEFYAAERVLPYARTAHRTGALSSPGLRVIEA
;
A
#
# COMPACT_ATOMS: atom_id res chain seq x y z
N MET A 1 18.44 -17.26 9.01
CA MET A 1 17.77 -15.97 9.31
C MET A 1 16.37 -16.30 9.79
N ALA A 2 15.83 -15.56 10.77
CA ALA A 2 14.46 -15.77 11.19
C ALA A 2 13.50 -15.24 10.11
N ASP A 3 12.42 -15.97 9.86
CA ASP A 3 11.37 -15.59 8.91
C ASP A 3 10.11 -15.14 9.66
N PHE A 4 9.20 -14.50 8.92
CA PHE A 4 7.86 -14.15 9.39
C PHE A 4 6.87 -14.42 8.27
N THR A 5 5.89 -15.30 8.53
CA THR A 5 4.87 -15.65 7.53
C THR A 5 3.52 -15.04 7.88
N LYS A 6 2.91 -14.35 6.93
CA LYS A 6 1.49 -13.96 6.97
C LYS A 6 0.70 -15.00 6.20
N ARG A 7 -0.41 -15.48 6.76
CA ARG A 7 -1.30 -16.45 6.11
C ARG A 7 -2.74 -15.96 6.11
N ARG A 8 -3.43 -16.19 5.01
CA ARG A 8 -4.87 -15.95 4.87
C ARG A 8 -5.45 -17.01 3.93
N PRO A 9 -6.02 -18.10 4.48
CA PRO A 9 -6.78 -19.06 3.69
C PRO A 9 -7.93 -18.36 2.95
N GLY A 10 -8.13 -18.69 1.68
CA GLY A 10 -9.13 -18.06 0.82
C GLY A 10 -8.89 -16.57 0.57
N ALA A 11 -7.62 -16.14 0.54
CA ALA A 11 -7.29 -14.77 0.15
C ALA A 11 -7.79 -14.47 -1.28
N PRO A 12 -8.26 -13.23 -1.55
CA PRO A 12 -8.59 -12.84 -2.92
C PRO A 12 -7.39 -13.02 -3.86
N PRO A 13 -7.61 -13.29 -5.16
CA PRO A 13 -6.54 -13.37 -6.14
C PRO A 13 -5.61 -12.15 -6.07
N GLY A 14 -4.31 -12.39 -6.10
CA GLY A 14 -3.29 -11.34 -6.08
C GLY A 14 -3.01 -10.69 -4.71
N PHE A 15 -3.68 -11.10 -3.63
CA PHE A 15 -3.56 -10.44 -2.31
C PHE A 15 -2.12 -10.37 -1.78
N PHE A 16 -1.39 -11.48 -1.81
CA PHE A 16 0.02 -11.50 -1.39
C PHE A 16 0.99 -11.17 -2.52
N ALA A 17 0.63 -11.46 -3.77
CA ALA A 17 1.46 -11.16 -4.93
C ALA A 17 1.65 -9.63 -5.13
N VAL A 18 0.61 -8.83 -4.91
CA VAL A 18 0.74 -7.35 -4.99
C VAL A 18 1.60 -6.79 -3.86
N GLU A 19 1.56 -7.40 -2.67
CA GLU A 19 2.45 -7.01 -1.56
C GLU A 19 3.92 -7.32 -1.90
N ALA A 20 4.18 -8.52 -2.44
CA ALA A 20 5.52 -8.89 -2.89
C ALA A 20 6.05 -7.95 -3.98
N ALA A 21 5.22 -7.63 -4.98
CA ALA A 21 5.56 -6.67 -6.03
C ALA A 21 5.82 -5.27 -5.46
N GLY A 22 5.00 -4.81 -4.52
CA GLY A 22 5.17 -3.52 -3.85
C GLY A 22 6.45 -3.43 -3.01
N LEU A 23 6.81 -4.50 -2.28
CA LEU A 23 8.05 -4.56 -1.52
C LEU A 23 9.28 -4.50 -2.45
N ALA A 24 9.25 -5.25 -3.56
CA ALA A 24 10.32 -5.20 -4.55
C ALA A 24 10.47 -3.80 -5.17
N TRP A 25 9.35 -3.16 -5.53
CA TRP A 25 9.33 -1.83 -6.13
C TRP A 25 9.80 -0.72 -5.18
N LEU A 26 9.46 -0.82 -3.89
CA LEU A 26 9.87 0.14 -2.86
C LEU A 26 11.30 -0.07 -2.34
N SER A 27 12.01 -1.09 -2.84
CA SER A 27 13.42 -1.35 -2.51
C SER A 27 14.35 -0.35 -3.22
N VAL A 28 14.35 0.89 -2.71
CA VAL A 28 15.12 2.01 -3.28
C VAL A 28 16.53 2.07 -2.67
N PRO A 29 17.61 2.18 -3.47
CA PRO A 29 18.97 2.36 -2.96
C PRO A 29 19.11 3.54 -2.00
N GLY A 30 19.51 3.28 -0.76
CA GLY A 30 19.63 4.30 0.30
C GLY A 30 18.30 4.82 0.85
N GLY A 31 17.18 4.30 0.34
CA GLY A 31 15.83 4.53 0.83
C GLY A 31 15.53 3.81 2.14
N ALA A 32 14.26 3.86 2.56
CA ALA A 32 13.81 3.12 3.73
C ALA A 32 13.93 1.61 3.48
N PRO A 33 14.51 0.84 4.43
CA PRO A 33 14.63 -0.60 4.26
C PRO A 33 13.26 -1.27 4.27
N VAL A 34 13.03 -2.16 3.31
CA VAL A 34 11.86 -3.02 3.22
C VAL A 34 12.22 -4.45 3.61
N ALA A 35 11.25 -5.24 4.06
CA ALA A 35 11.48 -6.65 4.35
C ALA A 35 11.70 -7.43 3.05
N GLU A 36 12.67 -8.33 3.04
CA GLU A 36 12.93 -9.21 1.90
C GLU A 36 11.80 -10.23 1.78
N VAL A 37 11.32 -10.46 0.56
CA VAL A 37 10.36 -11.52 0.25
C VAL A 37 11.11 -12.83 0.04
N LEU A 38 10.85 -13.81 0.91
CA LEU A 38 11.50 -15.12 0.86
C LEU A 38 10.67 -16.15 0.07
N ASP A 39 9.34 -16.06 0.17
CA ASP A 39 8.40 -16.91 -0.54
C ASP A 39 7.03 -16.23 -0.66
N VAL A 40 6.28 -16.52 -1.73
CA VAL A 40 4.92 -16.01 -1.93
C VAL A 40 4.05 -17.07 -2.59
N THR A 41 2.86 -17.26 -2.03
CA THR A 41 1.81 -18.13 -2.57
C THR A 41 0.49 -17.35 -2.66
N GLU A 42 -0.57 -17.99 -3.16
CA GLU A 42 -1.90 -17.38 -3.19
C GLU A 42 -2.45 -17.05 -1.78
N GLU A 43 -2.05 -17.81 -0.76
CA GLU A 43 -2.60 -17.70 0.61
C GLU A 43 -1.56 -17.30 1.66
N SER A 44 -0.31 -17.04 1.27
CA SER A 44 0.72 -16.58 2.20
C SER A 44 1.84 -15.75 1.57
N ILE A 45 2.48 -14.94 2.39
CA ILE A 45 3.80 -14.33 2.10
C ILE A 45 4.75 -14.59 3.26
N THR A 46 5.95 -15.04 2.95
CA THR A 46 7.04 -15.25 3.91
C THR A 46 8.09 -14.17 3.70
N LEU A 47 8.42 -13.44 4.76
CA LEU A 47 9.33 -12.31 4.75
C LEU A 47 10.52 -12.54 5.67
N SER A 48 11.62 -11.83 5.44
CA SER A 48 12.68 -11.69 6.45
C SER A 48 12.11 -11.08 7.73
N SER A 49 12.40 -11.67 8.90
CA SER A 49 11.95 -11.12 10.18
C SER A 49 12.69 -9.83 10.53
N VAL A 50 11.95 -8.82 10.98
CA VAL A 50 12.50 -7.52 11.41
C VAL A 50 12.48 -7.44 12.94
N ALA A 51 13.66 -7.37 13.55
CA ALA A 51 13.77 -7.23 15.00
C ALA A 51 13.23 -5.86 15.46
N THR A 52 12.26 -5.87 16.37
CA THR A 52 11.74 -4.65 16.97
C THR A 52 12.70 -4.14 18.05
N VAL A 53 12.95 -2.83 18.04
CA VAL A 53 13.79 -2.13 19.03
C VAL A 53 13.04 -0.94 19.60
N ARG A 54 13.53 -0.37 20.71
CA ARG A 54 12.95 0.86 21.26
C ARG A 54 13.14 2.02 20.29
N PRO A 55 12.10 2.84 20.04
CA PRO A 55 12.23 4.01 19.18
C PRO A 55 13.20 5.03 19.82
N SER A 56 13.94 5.74 18.98
CA SER A 56 14.81 6.83 19.39
C SER A 56 14.70 8.00 18.42
N ALA A 57 15.00 9.22 18.90
CA ALA A 57 15.01 10.41 18.04
C ALA A 57 16.02 10.29 16.88
N ALA A 58 17.17 9.63 17.13
CA ALA A 58 18.17 9.37 16.10
C ALA A 58 17.64 8.41 15.02
N ALA A 59 16.99 7.31 15.42
CA ALA A 59 16.39 6.36 14.49
C ALA A 59 15.26 7.01 13.67
N ALA A 60 14.40 7.82 14.30
CA ALA A 60 13.34 8.55 13.60
C ALA A 60 13.89 9.53 12.57
N ARG A 61 14.97 10.28 12.89
CA ARG A 61 15.62 11.19 11.95
C ARG A 61 16.25 10.43 10.77
N ALA A 62 16.94 9.31 11.04
CA ALA A 62 17.52 8.47 10.01
C ALA A 62 16.44 7.90 9.07
N PHE A 63 15.35 7.39 9.64
CA PHE A 63 14.21 6.89 8.88
C PHE A 63 13.59 7.99 8.00
N GLY A 64 13.41 9.21 8.52
CA GLY A 64 12.89 10.33 7.72
C GLY A 64 13.77 10.68 6.52
N GLN A 65 15.10 10.65 6.67
CA GLN A 65 16.03 10.88 5.56
C GLN A 65 15.96 9.77 4.50
N GLN A 66 15.84 8.52 4.94
CA GLN A 66 15.68 7.37 4.06
C GLN A 66 14.33 7.39 3.34
N LEU A 67 13.26 7.73 4.04
CA LEU A 67 11.92 7.84 3.47
C LEU A 67 11.84 8.96 2.42
N ALA A 68 12.52 10.09 2.65
CA ALA A 68 12.64 11.15 1.65
C ALA A 68 13.29 10.63 0.35
N ARG A 69 14.38 9.86 0.45
CA ARG A 69 15.01 9.23 -0.74
C ARG A 69 14.09 8.23 -1.43
N THR A 70 13.31 7.46 -0.68
CA THR A 70 12.30 6.57 -1.26
C THR A 70 11.25 7.36 -2.05
N HIS A 71 10.77 8.50 -1.52
CA HIS A 71 9.84 9.36 -2.25
C HIS A 71 10.48 10.00 -3.49
N ASP A 72 11.74 10.43 -3.40
CA ASP A 72 12.47 11.08 -4.50
C ASP A 72 12.77 10.12 -5.67
N ALA A 73 12.73 8.80 -5.45
CA ALA A 73 12.80 7.82 -6.54
C ALA A 73 11.60 7.93 -7.51
N GLY A 74 10.48 8.48 -7.04
CA GLY A 74 9.33 8.84 -7.86
C GLY A 74 8.52 7.66 -8.40
N ALA A 75 7.53 8.00 -9.20
CA ALA A 75 6.68 7.07 -9.95
C ALA A 75 6.17 7.76 -11.22
N ALA A 76 5.75 6.97 -12.22
CA ALA A 76 5.33 7.53 -13.51
C ALA A 76 4.01 8.33 -13.46
N ALA A 77 3.13 8.06 -12.49
CA ALA A 77 1.85 8.72 -12.31
C ALA A 77 1.31 8.54 -10.88
N PHE A 78 0.33 9.35 -10.48
CA PHE A 78 -0.41 9.08 -9.25
C PHE A 78 -1.31 7.84 -9.44
N GLY A 79 -1.42 7.03 -8.39
CA GLY A 79 -2.27 5.84 -8.42
C GLY A 79 -1.70 4.65 -9.21
N ILE A 80 -0.52 4.78 -9.81
CA ILE A 80 0.14 3.63 -10.46
C ILE A 80 0.56 2.59 -9.42
N GLY A 81 0.44 1.31 -9.79
CA GLY A 81 0.95 0.19 -9.02
C GLY A 81 2.45 -0.05 -9.23
N PRO A 82 3.00 -1.12 -8.61
CA PRO A 82 4.37 -1.57 -8.86
C PRO A 82 4.63 -1.85 -10.34
N ASP A 83 5.86 -1.65 -10.80
CA ASP A 83 6.23 -1.94 -12.19
C ASP A 83 5.99 -3.41 -12.54
N GLY A 84 5.30 -3.65 -13.67
CA GLY A 84 4.94 -4.99 -14.12
C GLY A 84 3.73 -5.62 -13.42
N TRP A 85 3.02 -4.89 -12.56
CA TRP A 85 1.78 -5.35 -11.93
C TRP A 85 0.53 -4.85 -12.68
N ASP A 86 -0.21 -5.80 -13.27
CA ASP A 86 -1.46 -5.53 -14.00
C ASP A 86 -2.68 -5.90 -13.13
N GLY A 87 -2.96 -5.11 -12.11
CA GLY A 87 -4.12 -5.33 -11.25
C GLY A 87 -4.30 -4.25 -10.19
N ASP A 88 -5.48 -4.25 -9.56
CA ASP A 88 -5.71 -3.45 -8.35
C ASP A 88 -5.00 -4.10 -7.14
N GLY A 89 -4.87 -3.34 -6.06
CA GLY A 89 -4.26 -3.77 -4.80
C GLY A 89 -5.25 -3.78 -3.64
N PHE A 90 -4.69 -3.74 -2.43
CA PHE A 90 -5.47 -3.77 -1.19
C PHE A 90 -4.95 -2.75 -0.17
N ILE A 91 -5.86 -2.23 0.66
CA ILE A 91 -5.53 -1.52 1.89
C ILE A 91 -6.19 -2.25 3.06
N GLY A 92 -5.39 -3.03 3.80
CA GLY A 92 -5.91 -4.07 4.68
C GLY A 92 -6.76 -5.07 3.87
N ASN A 93 -8.04 -5.22 4.21
CA ASN A 93 -8.97 -6.09 3.47
C ASN A 93 -9.76 -5.36 2.38
N ALA A 94 -9.67 -4.03 2.30
CA ALA A 94 -10.43 -3.27 1.33
C ALA A 94 -9.72 -3.26 -0.04
N PRO A 95 -10.45 -3.36 -1.16
CA PRO A 95 -9.86 -3.18 -2.48
C PRO A 95 -9.29 -1.75 -2.61
N LEU A 96 -8.18 -1.62 -3.32
CA LEU A 96 -7.49 -0.37 -3.58
C LEU A 96 -7.18 -0.29 -5.06
N SER A 97 -7.78 0.67 -5.76
CA SER A 97 -7.52 0.81 -7.19
C SER A 97 -6.11 1.33 -7.48
N LEU A 98 -5.50 0.76 -8.53
CA LEU A 98 -4.17 1.12 -9.01
C LEU A 98 -4.26 1.65 -10.46
N ARG A 99 -4.93 2.80 -10.61
CA ARG A 99 -5.17 3.44 -11.90
C ARG A 99 -4.35 4.72 -12.01
N PRO A 100 -3.61 4.93 -13.12
CA PRO A 100 -2.74 6.08 -13.26
C PRO A 100 -3.53 7.35 -13.57
N HIS A 101 -3.15 8.43 -12.89
CA HIS A 101 -3.70 9.79 -13.07
C HIS A 101 -2.56 10.80 -13.10
N ARG A 102 -2.72 11.88 -13.87
CA ARG A 102 -1.71 12.95 -13.95
C ARG A 102 -1.85 13.99 -12.84
N SER A 103 -3.06 14.17 -12.32
CA SER A 103 -3.37 15.14 -11.26
C SER A 103 -3.58 14.42 -9.93
N TRP A 104 -2.92 14.92 -8.88
CA TRP A 104 -3.10 14.39 -7.54
C TRP A 104 -4.54 14.54 -7.03
N GLY A 105 -5.17 15.69 -7.30
CA GLY A 105 -6.52 15.97 -6.83
C GLY A 105 -7.56 15.03 -7.44
N GLU A 106 -7.48 14.81 -8.75
CA GLU A 106 -8.35 13.88 -9.48
C GLU A 106 -8.15 12.44 -8.97
N PHE A 107 -6.89 11.99 -8.87
CA PHE A 107 -6.52 10.70 -8.32
C PHE A 107 -7.11 10.49 -6.92
N TYR A 108 -6.84 11.41 -6.00
CA TYR A 108 -7.14 11.20 -4.59
C TYR A 108 -8.65 11.18 -4.37
N ALA A 109 -9.38 12.10 -5.02
CA ALA A 109 -10.83 12.13 -4.96
C ALA A 109 -11.44 10.83 -5.54
N ALA A 110 -11.06 10.46 -6.76
CA ALA A 110 -11.67 9.34 -7.48
C ALA A 110 -11.28 7.96 -6.94
N GLU A 111 -10.01 7.77 -6.55
CA GLU A 111 -9.43 6.44 -6.26
C GLU A 111 -9.13 6.20 -4.78
N ARG A 112 -9.10 7.24 -3.93
CA ARG A 112 -8.78 7.11 -2.50
C ARG A 112 -9.88 7.59 -1.56
N VAL A 113 -10.76 8.48 -1.99
CA VAL A 113 -11.87 8.99 -1.15
C VAL A 113 -13.19 8.35 -1.56
N LEU A 114 -13.62 8.57 -2.80
CA LEU A 114 -14.97 8.24 -3.26
C LEU A 114 -15.35 6.75 -3.14
N PRO A 115 -14.48 5.76 -3.45
CA PRO A 115 -14.83 4.35 -3.34
C PRO A 115 -15.15 3.92 -1.90
N TYR A 116 -14.39 4.45 -0.93
CA TYR A 116 -14.59 4.15 0.48
C TYR A 116 -15.76 4.94 1.06
N ALA A 117 -15.96 6.20 0.67
CA ALA A 117 -17.14 6.97 1.06
C ALA A 117 -18.44 6.30 0.60
N ARG A 118 -18.50 5.85 -0.66
CA ARG A 118 -19.65 5.09 -1.20
C ARG A 118 -19.85 3.76 -0.47
N THR A 119 -18.77 3.07 -0.13
CA THR A 119 -18.85 1.82 0.65
C THR A 119 -19.37 2.08 2.07
N ALA A 120 -18.86 3.10 2.75
CA ALA A 120 -19.34 3.52 4.06
C ALA A 120 -20.81 3.93 4.02
N HIS A 121 -21.26 4.59 2.94
CA HIS A 121 -22.67 4.90 2.77
C HIS A 121 -23.52 3.64 2.61
N ARG A 122 -23.13 2.71 1.73
CA ARG A 122 -23.84 1.44 1.53
C ARG A 122 -23.95 0.60 2.81
N THR A 123 -22.97 0.66 3.70
CA THR A 123 -22.98 -0.06 4.98
C THR A 123 -23.64 0.73 6.11
N GLY A 124 -24.17 1.93 5.84
CA GLY A 124 -24.84 2.78 6.83
C GLY A 124 -23.92 3.57 7.76
N ALA A 125 -22.59 3.49 7.58
CA ALA A 125 -21.62 4.26 8.34
C ALA A 125 -21.54 5.74 7.92
N LEU A 126 -22.00 6.07 6.71
CA LEU A 126 -22.08 7.44 6.21
C LEU A 126 -23.51 7.77 5.76
N SER A 127 -24.04 8.91 6.20
CA SER A 127 -25.38 9.36 5.81
C SER A 127 -25.42 9.85 4.36
N SER A 128 -26.58 9.83 3.70
CA SER A 128 -26.71 10.36 2.34
C SER A 128 -26.35 11.84 2.22
N PRO A 129 -26.71 12.74 3.17
CA PRO A 129 -26.20 14.10 3.17
C PRO A 129 -24.67 14.19 3.26
N GLY A 130 -24.04 13.33 4.07
CA GLY A 130 -22.58 13.28 4.20
C GLY A 130 -21.90 12.82 2.90
N LEU A 131 -22.44 11.80 2.23
CA LEU A 131 -21.92 11.37 0.94
C LEU A 131 -22.01 12.47 -0.12
N ARG A 132 -23.13 13.21 -0.17
CA ARG A 132 -23.31 14.30 -1.15
C ARG A 132 -22.27 15.42 -1.02
N VAL A 133 -21.76 15.70 0.19
CA VAL A 133 -20.69 16.69 0.38
C VAL A 133 -19.38 16.22 -0.26
N ILE A 134 -19.13 14.91 -0.25
CA ILE A 134 -17.91 14.31 -0.81
C ILE A 134 -18.00 14.19 -2.35
N GLU A 135 -19.22 14.04 -2.89
CA GLU A 135 -19.47 13.90 -4.33
C GLU A 135 -19.58 15.24 -5.08
N ALA A 136 -19.71 16.36 -4.36
CA ALA A 136 -19.84 17.71 -4.92
C ALA A 136 -18.49 18.28 -5.37
#